data_AF-A0A2W5NQW4-F1
#
_entry.id   AF-A0A2W5NQW4-F1
#
_cell.length_a   1.000
_cell.length_b   1.000
_cell.length_c   1.000
_cell.angle_alpha   90.00
_cell.angle_beta   90.00
_cell.angle_gamma   90.00
#
_symmetry.space_group_name_H-M   'P 1'
#
loop_
_entity.id
_entity.type
_entity.pdbx_description
1 polymer ?
#
loop_
_entity_poly.entity_id
_entity_poly.type
_entity_poly.pdbx_seq_one_letter_code
_entity_poly.pdbx_strand_id
1 'polypeptide(L)'
;MSENTTPNTPAAAAPAAAPAGNGKRRRALTALAAVVIVVGGGWGLYEWLVASHYEDTDNAYVQGNVKAGQPLVQLDPADAKVALEQAEAALGQAVRQVRTLYANNGSLAAQVALRQADVVKAQSDIARAQDDLKRRQALSGNGAVSKEELNHSETTLANAKSALAAAQAGVAAARENLASNRSLTDGTSVEDHPSVQAAAAKVREAYLATQRVAMPAPVDG
;
A
#
# COMPACT_ATOMS: atom_id res chain seq x y z
N MET A 1 -0.11 -87.22 -22.89
CA MET A 1 1.14 -87.01 -23.64
C MET A 1 1.79 -85.70 -23.18
N SER A 2 2.99 -85.83 -22.61
CA SER A 2 4.15 -84.92 -22.74
C SER A 2 4.09 -83.49 -22.17
N GLU A 3 4.64 -83.38 -20.95
CA GLU A 3 5.80 -82.56 -20.52
C GLU A 3 6.15 -81.23 -21.21
N ASN A 4 6.29 -80.16 -20.39
CA ASN A 4 7.48 -79.28 -20.29
C ASN A 4 7.29 -78.31 -19.08
N THR A 5 7.83 -78.55 -17.88
CA THR A 5 9.13 -78.09 -17.30
C THR A 5 9.39 -76.56 -17.23
N THR A 6 9.22 -76.02 -15.99
CA THR A 6 10.01 -74.99 -15.25
C THR A 6 10.33 -73.61 -15.90
N PRO A 7 10.99 -72.65 -15.21
CA PRO A 7 10.47 -71.80 -14.12
C PRO A 7 10.70 -70.27 -14.37
N ASN A 8 10.09 -69.47 -13.47
CA ASN A 8 10.35 -68.06 -13.10
C ASN A 8 11.55 -67.29 -13.74
N THR A 9 11.28 -66.09 -14.29
CA THR A 9 12.24 -64.97 -14.39
C THR A 9 11.49 -63.62 -14.36
N PRO A 10 11.89 -62.64 -13.53
CA PRO A 10 11.18 -61.38 -13.34
C PRO A 10 11.54 -60.35 -14.42
N ALA A 11 10.54 -59.74 -15.05
CA ALA A 11 10.74 -58.67 -16.04
C ALA A 11 9.88 -57.44 -15.72
N ALA A 12 10.60 -56.42 -15.23
CA ALA A 12 10.44 -54.99 -15.50
C ALA A 12 9.05 -54.34 -15.31
N ALA A 13 9.00 -53.46 -14.31
CA ALA A 13 8.01 -52.42 -14.15
C ALA A 13 7.83 -51.60 -15.44
N ALA A 14 6.58 -51.37 -15.81
CA ALA A 14 6.20 -50.51 -16.93
C ALA A 14 6.77 -49.09 -16.76
N PRO A 15 7.37 -48.48 -17.80
CA PRO A 15 7.85 -47.11 -17.71
C PRO A 15 6.66 -46.14 -17.71
N ALA A 16 6.70 -45.19 -16.76
CA ALA A 16 5.83 -44.03 -16.74
C ALA A 16 6.04 -43.19 -18.01
N ALA A 17 4.93 -42.83 -18.67
CA ALA A 17 4.93 -41.96 -19.83
C ALA A 17 5.58 -40.59 -19.51
N ALA A 18 6.56 -40.18 -20.31
CA ALA A 18 7.17 -38.86 -20.22
C ALA A 18 6.16 -37.76 -20.62
N PRO A 19 6.13 -36.60 -19.93
CA PRO A 19 5.23 -35.51 -20.29
C PRO A 19 5.64 -34.87 -21.62
N ALA A 20 4.67 -34.71 -22.52
CA ALA A 20 4.85 -34.05 -23.81
C ALA A 20 5.40 -32.62 -23.64
N GLY A 21 6.57 -32.36 -24.23
CA GLY A 21 7.24 -31.07 -24.16
C GLY A 21 6.53 -30.00 -25.02
N ASN A 22 5.96 -28.98 -24.37
CA ASN A 22 5.29 -27.87 -25.05
C ASN A 22 6.31 -26.95 -25.76
N GLY A 23 6.61 -27.24 -27.03
CA GLY A 23 7.51 -26.46 -27.90
C GLY A 23 7.14 -24.97 -28.01
N LYS A 24 5.87 -24.62 -27.78
CA LYS A 24 5.40 -23.23 -27.73
C LYS A 24 5.93 -22.45 -26.52
N ARG A 25 6.11 -23.11 -25.36
CA ARG A 25 6.74 -22.50 -24.17
C ARG A 25 8.24 -22.34 -24.32
N ARG A 26 8.93 -23.30 -24.96
CA ARG A 26 10.36 -23.18 -25.29
C ARG A 26 10.62 -22.01 -26.23
N ARG A 27 9.80 -21.83 -27.28
CA ARG A 27 9.89 -20.69 -28.21
C ARG A 27 9.59 -19.35 -27.52
N ALA A 28 8.63 -19.32 -26.60
CA ALA A 28 8.33 -18.13 -25.81
C ALA A 28 9.49 -17.75 -24.86
N LEU A 29 10.11 -18.74 -24.21
CA LEU A 29 11.25 -18.51 -23.32
C LEU A 29 12.51 -18.06 -24.09
N THR A 30 12.76 -18.62 -25.29
CA THR A 30 13.88 -18.16 -26.13
C THR A 30 13.65 -16.74 -26.66
N ALA A 31 12.41 -16.38 -26.98
CA ALA A 31 12.08 -15.01 -27.38
C ALA A 31 12.27 -14.02 -26.21
N LEU A 32 11.85 -14.40 -25.00
CA LEU A 32 12.07 -13.59 -23.80
C LEU A 32 13.57 -13.40 -23.51
N ALA A 33 14.36 -14.48 -23.59
CA ALA A 33 15.81 -14.40 -23.37
C ALA A 33 16.50 -13.50 -24.41
N ALA A 34 16.08 -13.55 -25.67
CA ALA A 34 16.59 -12.66 -26.71
C ALA A 34 16.26 -11.18 -26.41
N VAL A 35 15.05 -10.88 -25.92
CA VAL A 35 14.68 -9.52 -25.53
C VAL A 35 15.53 -9.03 -24.36
N VAL A 36 15.79 -9.86 -23.35
CA VAL A 36 16.63 -9.50 -22.21
C VAL A 36 18.08 -9.20 -22.64
N ILE A 37 18.62 -9.98 -23.57
CA ILE A 37 19.98 -9.74 -24.12
C ILE A 37 20.03 -8.43 -24.92
N VAL A 38 19.00 -8.12 -25.71
CA VAL A 38 18.95 -6.86 -26.48
C VAL A 38 18.82 -5.65 -25.55
N VAL A 39 17.99 -5.75 -24.50
CA VAL A 39 17.80 -4.66 -23.53
C VAL A 39 19.07 -4.48 -22.66
N GLY A 40 19.64 -5.56 -22.14
CA GLY A 40 20.86 -5.50 -21.34
C GLY A 40 22.08 -5.07 -22.16
N GLY A 41 22.19 -5.55 -23.40
CA GLY A 41 23.21 -5.13 -24.36
C GLY A 41 23.07 -3.66 -24.72
N GLY A 42 21.84 -3.17 -24.96
CA GLY A 42 21.57 -1.75 -25.21
C GLY A 42 21.93 -0.85 -24.02
N TRP A 43 21.60 -1.27 -22.79
CA TRP A 43 22.00 -0.57 -21.58
C TRP A 43 23.53 -0.53 -21.42
N GLY A 44 24.21 -1.66 -21.59
CA GLY A 44 25.66 -1.74 -21.50
C GLY A 44 26.38 -0.95 -22.60
N LEU A 45 25.83 -0.92 -23.82
CA LEU A 45 26.36 -0.12 -24.92
C LEU A 45 26.12 1.38 -24.69
N TYR A 46 24.99 1.75 -24.08
CA TYR A 46 24.69 3.12 -23.69
C TYR A 46 25.67 3.60 -22.61
N GLU A 47 25.91 2.80 -21.57
CA GLU A 47 26.96 3.06 -20.56
C GLU A 47 28.34 3.19 -21.22
N TRP A 48 28.73 2.27 -22.12
CA TRP A 48 30.06 2.31 -22.74
C TRP A 48 30.27 3.49 -23.70
N LEU A 49 29.25 3.90 -24.47
CA LEU A 49 29.35 5.01 -25.42
C LEU A 49 29.16 6.39 -24.75
N VAL A 50 28.37 6.47 -23.68
CA VAL A 50 28.04 7.75 -23.03
C VAL A 50 28.91 7.99 -21.78
N ALA A 51 29.28 6.95 -21.02
CA ALA A 51 30.12 7.08 -19.83
C ALA A 51 31.63 7.03 -20.11
N SER A 52 32.07 6.74 -21.34
CA SER A 52 33.50 6.74 -21.72
C SER A 52 34.13 8.13 -21.89
N HIS A 53 33.40 9.21 -21.58
CA HIS A 53 33.90 10.59 -21.68
C HIS A 53 34.27 11.23 -20.34
N TYR A 54 34.51 10.44 -19.29
CA TYR A 54 35.09 10.95 -18.04
C TYR A 54 36.50 10.39 -17.85
N GLU A 55 37.48 11.13 -18.35
CA GLU A 55 38.85 11.06 -17.84
C GLU A 55 39.06 12.21 -16.85
N ASP A 56 39.24 11.85 -15.58
CA ASP A 56 39.96 12.66 -14.60
C ASP A 56 41.45 12.37 -14.72
N THR A 57 42.19 13.32 -15.28
CA THR A 57 43.58 13.70 -14.95
C THR A 57 43.76 15.08 -15.58
N ASP A 58 44.42 16.08 -15.00
CA ASP A 58 45.57 16.11 -14.12
C ASP A 58 45.60 17.53 -13.51
N ASN A 59 46.03 17.71 -12.25
CA ASN A 59 46.16 19.04 -11.64
C ASN A 59 47.35 19.80 -12.26
N ALA A 60 47.14 20.39 -13.44
CA ALA A 60 48.08 21.31 -14.03
C ALA A 60 48.08 22.62 -13.24
N TYR A 61 49.19 22.85 -12.53
CA TYR A 61 49.55 24.17 -12.00
C TYR A 61 49.42 25.22 -13.10
N VAL A 62 48.49 26.17 -12.95
CA VAL A 62 48.47 27.41 -13.70
C VAL A 62 48.30 28.59 -12.76
N GLN A 63 49.43 29.24 -12.47
CA GLN A 63 49.42 30.69 -12.35
C GLN A 63 49.04 31.24 -13.74
N GLY A 64 47.90 31.92 -13.85
CA GLY A 64 47.52 32.63 -15.07
C GLY A 64 46.07 33.12 -15.07
N ASN A 65 45.89 34.41 -14.78
CA ASN A 65 44.72 35.32 -14.88
C ASN A 65 43.38 34.75 -15.38
N VAL A 66 42.29 35.03 -14.65
CA VAL A 66 40.91 34.59 -14.93
C VAL A 66 40.08 35.73 -15.56
N LYS A 67 39.19 35.42 -16.52
CA LYS A 67 38.27 36.39 -17.14
C LYS A 67 36.87 36.31 -16.52
N ALA A 68 36.09 37.41 -16.60
CA ALA A 68 34.69 37.49 -16.21
C ALA A 68 33.91 36.41 -16.97
N GLY A 69 33.08 35.66 -16.26
CA GLY A 69 32.25 34.60 -16.83
C GLY A 69 32.84 33.19 -16.83
N GLN A 70 34.11 32.97 -16.46
CA GLN A 70 34.63 31.60 -16.34
C GLN A 70 34.20 30.93 -15.01
N PRO A 71 33.84 29.63 -14.98
CA PRO A 71 33.53 28.94 -13.72
C PRO A 71 34.80 28.85 -12.85
N LEU A 72 34.82 29.50 -11.69
CA LEU A 72 35.98 29.46 -10.77
C LEU A 72 35.99 28.23 -9.86
N VAL A 73 34.83 27.61 -9.61
CA VAL A 73 34.68 26.35 -8.85
C VAL A 73 33.49 25.60 -9.44
N GLN A 74 33.71 24.35 -9.89
CA GLN A 74 32.66 23.44 -10.34
C GLN A 74 32.35 22.51 -9.16
N LEU A 75 31.22 22.70 -8.47
CA LEU A 75 30.72 21.65 -7.56
C LEU A 75 30.31 20.45 -8.41
N ASP A 76 30.53 19.23 -7.92
CA ASP A 76 30.18 18.02 -8.68
C ASP A 76 28.67 18.01 -8.99
N PRO A 77 28.26 18.06 -10.28
CA PRO A 77 26.86 18.02 -10.65
C PRO A 77 26.18 16.69 -10.29
N ALA A 78 26.94 15.62 -10.04
CA ALA A 78 26.41 14.33 -9.61
C ALA A 78 25.69 14.45 -8.26
N ASP A 79 26.26 15.15 -7.29
CA ASP A 79 25.64 15.35 -5.97
C ASP A 79 24.31 16.11 -6.06
N ALA A 80 24.26 17.16 -6.88
CA ALA A 80 23.05 17.95 -7.09
C ALA A 80 21.96 17.15 -7.82
N LYS A 81 22.33 16.31 -8.80
CA LYS A 81 21.40 15.40 -9.49
C LYS A 81 20.85 14.33 -8.55
N VAL A 82 21.71 13.68 -7.77
CA VAL A 82 21.30 12.69 -6.76
C VAL A 82 20.37 13.33 -5.73
N ALA A 83 20.64 14.57 -5.30
CA ALA A 83 19.76 15.30 -4.40
C ALA A 83 18.37 15.59 -5.01
N LEU A 84 18.30 15.90 -6.31
CA LEU A 84 17.04 16.08 -7.03
C LEU A 84 16.25 14.76 -7.12
N GLU A 85 16.89 13.67 -7.51
CA GLU A 85 16.27 12.34 -7.58
C GLU A 85 15.73 11.89 -6.20
N GLN A 86 16.49 12.13 -5.14
CA GLN A 86 16.06 11.86 -3.76
C GLN A 86 14.84 12.71 -3.37
N ALA A 87 14.83 14.00 -3.73
CA ALA A 87 13.70 14.89 -3.46
C ALA A 87 12.44 14.46 -4.22
N GLU A 88 12.56 14.05 -5.48
CA GLU A 88 11.45 13.52 -6.29
C GLU A 88 10.89 12.21 -5.70
N ALA A 89 11.77 11.30 -5.29
CA ALA A 89 11.38 10.07 -4.61
C ALA A 89 10.63 10.36 -3.30
N ALA A 90 11.11 11.31 -2.50
CA ALA A 90 10.47 11.75 -1.28
C ALA A 90 9.08 12.39 -1.54
N LEU A 91 8.93 13.18 -2.61
CA LEU A 91 7.63 13.69 -3.04
C LEU A 91 6.67 12.55 -3.40
N GLY A 92 7.14 11.56 -4.17
CA GLY A 92 6.34 10.37 -4.48
C GLY A 92 5.90 9.59 -3.24
N GLN A 93 6.75 9.50 -2.22
CA GLN A 93 6.40 8.89 -0.92
C GLN A 93 5.36 9.72 -0.18
N ALA A 94 5.51 11.05 -0.13
CA ALA A 94 4.56 11.95 0.51
C ALA A 94 3.17 11.87 -0.13
N VAL A 95 3.08 11.88 -1.46
CA VAL A 95 1.81 11.73 -2.19
C VAL A 95 1.13 10.40 -1.87
N ARG A 96 1.90 9.30 -1.83
CA ARG A 96 1.34 7.97 -1.46
C ARG A 96 0.84 7.94 -0.02
N GLN A 97 1.60 8.48 0.92
CA GLN A 97 1.19 8.57 2.33
C GLN A 97 -0.12 9.34 2.49
N VAL A 98 -0.24 10.49 1.82
CA VAL A 98 -1.48 11.29 1.84
C VAL A 98 -2.63 10.52 1.20
N ARG A 99 -2.44 9.89 0.03
CA ARG A 99 -3.48 9.05 -0.58
C ARG A 99 -3.95 7.93 0.36
N THR A 100 -3.06 7.33 1.14
CA THR A 100 -3.42 6.36 2.17
C THR A 100 -4.30 6.98 3.27
N LEU A 101 -4.00 8.21 3.72
CA LEU A 101 -4.88 8.93 4.67
C LEU A 101 -6.30 9.09 4.10
N TYR A 102 -6.44 9.53 2.85
CA TYR A 102 -7.75 9.65 2.21
C TYR A 102 -8.45 8.29 2.03
N ALA A 103 -7.73 7.23 1.69
CA ALA A 103 -8.30 5.89 1.58
C ALA A 103 -8.78 5.35 2.94
N ASN A 104 -8.10 5.70 4.03
CA ASN A 104 -8.48 5.29 5.39
C ASN A 104 -9.83 5.88 5.81
N ASN A 105 -10.18 7.09 5.37
CA ASN A 105 -11.51 7.67 5.60
C ASN A 105 -12.64 6.75 5.10
N GLY A 106 -12.46 6.10 3.95
CA GLY A 106 -13.45 5.15 3.41
C GLY A 106 -13.62 3.92 4.29
N SER A 107 -12.51 3.34 4.77
CA SER A 107 -12.52 2.20 5.70
C SER A 107 -13.20 2.58 7.03
N LEU A 108 -12.89 3.75 7.58
CA LEU A 108 -13.49 4.24 8.82
C LEU A 108 -15.00 4.53 8.64
N ALA A 109 -15.40 5.05 7.48
CA ALA A 109 -16.83 5.27 7.18
C ALA A 109 -17.59 3.94 7.11
N ALA A 110 -16.99 2.91 6.51
CA ALA A 110 -17.56 1.56 6.49
C ALA A 110 -17.67 0.97 7.90
N GLN A 111 -16.71 1.23 8.79
CA GLN A 111 -16.79 0.81 10.20
C GLN A 111 -17.94 1.52 10.94
N VAL A 112 -18.17 2.81 10.68
CA VAL A 112 -19.34 3.52 11.24
C VAL A 112 -20.64 2.88 10.75
N ALA A 113 -20.74 2.54 9.46
CA ALA A 113 -21.91 1.86 8.91
C ALA A 113 -22.14 0.48 9.55
N LEU A 114 -21.07 -0.29 9.76
CA LEU A 114 -21.13 -1.57 10.47
C LEU A 114 -21.68 -1.39 11.90
N ARG A 115 -21.16 -0.43 12.67
CA ARG A 115 -21.65 -0.14 14.03
C ARG A 115 -23.09 0.34 14.04
N GLN A 116 -23.50 1.08 13.00
CA GLN A 116 -24.89 1.50 12.87
C GLN A 116 -25.83 0.30 12.63
N ALA A 117 -25.37 -0.73 11.91
CA ALA A 117 -26.11 -1.97 11.76
C ALA A 117 -26.24 -2.73 13.10
N ASP A 118 -25.21 -2.72 13.95
CA ASP A 118 -25.28 -3.29 15.30
C ASP A 118 -26.40 -2.64 16.14
N VAL A 119 -26.58 -1.31 16.02
CA VAL A 119 -27.68 -0.58 16.68
C VAL A 119 -29.04 -1.05 16.18
N VAL A 120 -29.22 -1.21 14.87
CA VAL A 120 -30.49 -1.68 14.28
C VAL A 120 -30.81 -3.11 14.74
N LYS A 121 -29.80 -3.98 14.80
CA LYS A 121 -29.95 -5.33 15.37
C LYS A 121 -30.38 -5.28 16.84
N ALA A 122 -29.70 -4.47 17.67
CA ALA A 122 -30.04 -4.36 19.08
C ALA A 122 -31.45 -3.80 19.32
N GLN A 123 -31.91 -2.87 18.48
CA GLN A 123 -33.30 -2.38 18.52
C GLN A 123 -34.31 -3.49 18.20
N SER A 124 -34.02 -4.34 17.21
CA SER A 124 -34.85 -5.49 16.86
C SER A 124 -34.92 -6.52 18.00
N ASP A 125 -33.80 -6.73 18.70
CA ASP A 125 -33.72 -7.62 19.84
C ASP A 125 -34.53 -7.09 21.05
N ILE A 126 -34.52 -5.77 21.28
CA ILE A 126 -35.40 -5.12 22.28
C ILE A 126 -36.87 -5.32 21.92
N ALA A 127 -37.27 -5.05 20.67
CA ALA A 127 -38.66 -5.18 20.25
C ALA A 127 -39.19 -6.61 20.50
N ARG A 128 -38.39 -7.62 20.13
CA ARG A 128 -38.73 -9.03 20.40
C ARG A 128 -38.87 -9.32 21.90
N ALA A 129 -37.91 -8.90 22.72
CA ALA A 129 -37.94 -9.12 24.16
C ALA A 129 -39.11 -8.40 24.84
N GLN A 130 -39.51 -7.23 24.34
CA GLN A 130 -40.69 -6.49 24.82
C GLN A 130 -41.99 -7.24 24.50
N ASP A 131 -42.13 -7.74 23.27
CA ASP A 131 -43.31 -8.50 22.86
C ASP A 131 -43.46 -9.79 23.66
N ASP A 132 -42.35 -10.50 23.91
CA ASP A 132 -42.31 -11.71 24.72
C ASP A 132 -42.74 -11.44 26.18
N LEU A 133 -42.21 -10.37 26.78
CA LEU A 133 -42.60 -9.94 28.12
C LEU A 133 -44.10 -9.61 28.18
N LYS A 134 -44.60 -8.82 27.22
CA LYS A 134 -46.01 -8.42 27.18
C LYS A 134 -46.95 -9.62 27.01
N ARG A 135 -46.59 -10.59 26.16
CA ARG A 135 -47.36 -11.84 26.01
C ARG A 135 -47.41 -12.63 27.32
N ARG A 136 -46.26 -12.82 27.98
CA ARG A 136 -46.18 -13.59 29.23
C ARG A 136 -46.91 -12.88 30.38
N GLN A 137 -46.83 -11.55 30.46
CA GLN A 137 -47.56 -10.75 31.45
C GLN A 137 -49.08 -10.92 31.28
N ALA A 138 -49.60 -10.93 30.05
CA ALA A 138 -51.02 -11.14 29.79
C ALA A 138 -51.54 -12.52 30.20
N LEU A 139 -50.67 -13.54 30.25
CA LEU A 139 -51.01 -14.91 30.63
C LEU A 139 -50.86 -15.20 32.14
N SER A 140 -50.30 -14.24 32.92
CA SER A 140 -50.04 -14.40 34.35
C SER A 140 -51.31 -14.55 35.20
N GLY A 141 -52.41 -13.89 34.81
CA GLY A 141 -53.69 -13.96 35.54
C GLY A 141 -54.35 -15.34 35.54
N ASN A 142 -53.93 -16.23 34.66
CA ASN A 142 -54.55 -17.53 34.42
C ASN A 142 -53.73 -18.68 35.04
N GLY A 143 -52.63 -18.37 35.74
CA GLY A 143 -51.68 -19.36 36.27
C GLY A 143 -50.81 -20.04 35.21
N ALA A 144 -50.91 -19.63 33.94
CA ALA A 144 -50.21 -20.25 32.82
C ALA A 144 -48.72 -19.88 32.73
N VAL A 145 -48.25 -18.89 33.49
CA VAL A 145 -46.85 -18.43 33.51
C VAL A 145 -46.37 -18.27 34.95
N SER A 146 -45.18 -18.81 35.25
CA SER A 146 -44.56 -18.70 36.57
C SER A 146 -43.92 -17.33 36.79
N LYS A 147 -43.73 -16.93 38.06
CA LYS A 147 -42.99 -15.71 38.41
C LYS A 147 -41.54 -15.74 37.92
N GLU A 148 -40.92 -16.92 37.91
CA GLU A 148 -39.55 -17.10 37.42
C GLU A 148 -39.44 -16.78 35.91
N GLU A 149 -40.42 -17.22 35.13
CA GLU A 149 -40.47 -16.98 33.69
C GLU A 149 -40.69 -15.48 33.35
N LEU A 150 -41.48 -14.77 34.17
CA LEU A 150 -41.63 -13.32 34.06
C LEU A 150 -40.31 -12.61 34.39
N ASN A 151 -39.67 -12.95 35.52
CA ASN A 151 -38.37 -12.40 35.90
C ASN A 151 -37.30 -12.65 34.81
N HIS A 152 -37.30 -13.83 34.19
CA HIS A 152 -36.40 -14.17 33.09
C HIS A 152 -36.64 -13.27 31.86
N SER A 153 -37.90 -13.01 31.53
CA SER A 153 -38.29 -12.13 30.42
C SER A 153 -37.91 -10.67 30.67
N GLU A 154 -38.10 -10.18 31.90
CA GLU A 154 -37.67 -8.85 32.32
C GLU A 154 -36.14 -8.71 32.25
N THR A 155 -35.41 -9.71 32.73
CA THR A 155 -33.94 -9.76 32.65
C THR A 155 -33.46 -9.79 31.20
N THR A 156 -34.14 -10.53 30.33
CA THR A 156 -33.82 -10.60 28.89
C THR A 156 -34.00 -9.23 28.23
N LEU A 157 -35.09 -8.52 28.53
CA LEU A 157 -35.31 -7.15 28.04
C LEU A 157 -34.26 -6.17 28.59
N ALA A 158 -33.92 -6.27 29.87
CA ALA A 158 -32.88 -5.44 30.47
C ALA A 158 -31.52 -5.65 29.78
N ASN A 159 -31.14 -6.91 29.51
CA ASN A 159 -29.92 -7.25 28.79
C ASN A 159 -29.93 -6.72 27.35
N ALA A 160 -31.05 -6.80 26.64
CA ALA A 160 -31.19 -6.24 25.29
C ALA A 160 -31.03 -4.71 25.27
N LYS A 161 -31.56 -4.01 26.29
CA LYS A 161 -31.36 -2.55 26.45
C LYS A 161 -29.90 -2.19 26.72
N SER A 162 -29.22 -2.95 27.58
CA SER A 162 -27.79 -2.78 27.84
C SER A 162 -26.95 -3.02 26.56
N ALA A 163 -27.32 -4.01 25.75
CA ALA A 163 -26.68 -4.26 24.46
C ALA A 163 -26.87 -3.11 23.46
N LEU A 164 -28.05 -2.49 23.42
CA LEU A 164 -28.28 -1.28 22.60
C LEU A 164 -27.40 -0.12 23.05
N ALA A 165 -27.30 0.13 24.36
CA ALA A 165 -26.43 1.18 24.88
C ALA A 165 -24.96 0.95 24.48
N ALA A 166 -24.48 -0.30 24.56
CA ALA A 166 -23.14 -0.67 24.11
C ALA A 166 -22.95 -0.47 22.59
N ALA A 167 -23.94 -0.83 21.77
CA ALA A 167 -23.90 -0.62 20.33
C ALA A 167 -23.87 0.87 19.97
N GLN A 168 -24.65 1.70 20.66
CA GLN A 168 -24.64 3.16 20.49
C GLN A 168 -23.30 3.77 20.86
N ALA A 169 -22.69 3.34 21.96
CA ALA A 169 -21.33 3.74 22.33
C ALA A 169 -20.30 3.31 21.28
N GLY A 170 -20.47 2.13 20.68
CA GLY A 170 -19.66 1.66 19.56
C GLY A 170 -19.76 2.55 18.32
N VAL A 171 -20.96 3.04 17.98
CA VAL A 171 -21.15 4.02 16.90
C VAL A 171 -20.45 5.34 17.22
N ALA A 172 -20.60 5.84 18.44
CA ALA A 172 -19.93 7.07 18.86
C ALA A 172 -18.40 6.95 18.70
N ALA A 173 -17.79 5.89 19.23
CA ALA A 173 -16.36 5.64 19.10
C ALA A 173 -15.90 5.52 17.63
N ALA A 174 -16.66 4.83 16.78
CA ALA A 174 -16.34 4.72 15.36
C ALA A 174 -16.41 6.08 14.64
N ARG A 175 -17.37 6.93 15.00
CA ARG A 175 -17.49 8.29 14.45
C ARG A 175 -16.32 9.17 14.88
N GLU A 176 -15.89 9.08 16.13
CA GLU A 176 -14.72 9.84 16.63
C GLU A 176 -13.42 9.43 15.90
N ASN A 177 -13.22 8.12 15.67
CA ASN A 177 -12.07 7.66 14.89
C ASN A 177 -12.07 8.21 13.45
N LEU A 178 -13.25 8.25 12.82
CA LEU A 178 -13.43 8.86 11.51
C LEU A 178 -13.20 10.38 11.53
N ALA A 179 -13.72 11.09 12.54
CA ALA A 179 -13.54 12.53 12.68
C ALA A 179 -12.06 12.91 12.90
N SER A 180 -11.35 12.12 13.70
CA SER A 180 -9.90 12.26 13.92
C SER A 180 -9.12 12.10 12.61
N ASN A 181 -9.43 11.07 11.81
CA ASN A 181 -8.76 10.88 10.53
C ASN A 181 -9.12 11.96 9.51
N ARG A 182 -10.39 12.39 9.48
CA ARG A 182 -10.84 13.50 8.63
C ARG A 182 -10.15 14.81 8.95
N SER A 183 -9.84 15.08 10.22
CA SER A 183 -9.10 16.29 10.62
C SER A 183 -7.71 16.39 9.96
N LEU A 184 -7.12 15.26 9.54
CA LEU A 184 -5.86 15.23 8.79
C LEU A 184 -6.02 15.45 7.28
N THR A 185 -7.25 15.34 6.77
CA THR A 185 -7.55 15.43 5.33
C THR A 185 -8.46 16.61 4.99
N ASP A 186 -9.17 17.17 5.97
CA ASP A 186 -10.17 18.21 5.77
C ASP A 186 -9.54 19.50 5.24
N GLY A 187 -10.22 20.12 4.28
CA GLY A 187 -9.81 21.41 3.70
C GLY A 187 -8.58 21.34 2.79
N THR A 188 -8.09 20.14 2.45
CA THR A 188 -6.97 19.96 1.51
C THR A 188 -7.36 19.01 0.39
N SER A 189 -6.63 19.08 -0.73
CA SER A 189 -6.57 18.01 -1.73
C SER A 189 -5.31 17.18 -1.48
N VAL A 190 -5.09 16.09 -2.23
CA VAL A 190 -3.82 15.35 -2.12
C VAL A 190 -2.65 16.25 -2.53
N GLU A 191 -2.87 17.09 -3.54
CA GLU A 191 -1.90 18.01 -4.11
C GLU A 191 -1.61 19.20 -3.19
N ASP A 192 -2.63 19.70 -2.50
CA ASP A 192 -2.54 20.87 -1.60
C ASP A 192 -2.20 20.48 -0.15
N HIS A 193 -2.02 19.19 0.14
CA HIS A 193 -1.69 18.74 1.49
C HIS A 193 -0.32 19.28 1.94
N PRO A 194 -0.16 19.80 3.17
CA PRO A 194 1.07 20.45 3.63
C PRO A 194 2.35 19.61 3.47
N SER A 195 2.27 18.29 3.69
CA SER A 195 3.41 17.38 3.51
C SER A 195 3.83 17.23 2.04
N VAL A 196 2.87 17.26 1.10
CA VAL A 196 3.14 17.21 -0.35
C VAL A 196 3.72 18.52 -0.82
N GLN A 197 3.18 19.67 -0.36
CA GLN A 197 3.72 20.99 -0.67
C GLN A 197 5.16 21.17 -0.15
N ALA A 198 5.45 20.69 1.06
CA ALA A 198 6.80 20.73 1.63
C ALA A 198 7.78 19.87 0.81
N ALA A 199 7.38 18.66 0.40
CA ALA A 199 8.19 17.82 -0.46
C ALA A 199 8.38 18.43 -1.85
N ALA A 200 7.34 19.04 -2.43
CA ALA A 200 7.42 19.74 -3.72
C ALA A 200 8.34 20.97 -3.65
N ALA A 201 8.37 21.69 -2.51
CA ALA A 201 9.31 22.77 -2.29
C ALA A 201 10.77 22.28 -2.28
N LYS A 202 11.05 21.12 -1.66
CA LYS A 202 12.38 20.50 -1.70
C LYS A 202 12.81 20.09 -3.11
N VAL A 203 11.89 19.57 -3.93
CA VAL A 203 12.16 19.29 -5.34
C VAL A 203 12.55 20.57 -6.08
N ARG A 204 11.80 21.67 -5.87
CA ARG A 204 12.14 22.97 -6.48
C ARG A 204 13.51 23.49 -6.02
N GLU A 205 13.84 23.33 -4.74
CA GLU A 205 15.14 23.72 -4.19
C GLU A 205 16.29 22.91 -4.83
N ALA A 206 16.16 21.58 -4.88
CA ALA A 206 17.15 20.71 -5.50
C ALA A 206 17.31 20.99 -7.01
N TYR A 207 16.20 21.27 -7.70
CA TYR A 207 16.23 21.69 -9.10
C TYR A 207 17.02 23.00 -9.28
N LEU A 208 16.78 24.01 -8.44
CA LEU A 208 17.56 25.25 -8.48
C LEU A 208 19.04 25.01 -8.14
N ALA A 209 19.35 24.08 -7.22
CA ALA A 209 20.72 23.70 -6.91
C ALA A 209 21.43 23.13 -8.15
N THR A 210 20.79 22.24 -8.92
CA THR A 210 21.36 21.72 -10.18
C THR A 210 21.67 22.83 -11.20
N GLN A 211 20.85 23.89 -11.25
CA GLN A 211 21.08 25.03 -12.14
C GLN A 211 22.22 25.94 -11.64
N ARG A 212 22.42 26.04 -10.33
CA ARG A 212 23.45 26.89 -9.70
C ARG A 212 24.86 26.31 -9.73
N VAL A 213 25.03 25.05 -10.14
CA VAL A 213 26.34 24.40 -10.26
C VAL A 213 27.27 25.11 -11.26
N ALA A 214 26.72 25.90 -12.19
CA ALA A 214 27.48 26.82 -13.04
C ALA A 214 27.36 28.26 -12.52
N MET A 215 28.24 28.68 -11.61
CA MET A 215 28.39 30.10 -11.24
C MET A 215 29.41 30.78 -12.16
N PRO A 216 29.00 31.65 -13.11
CA PRO A 216 29.92 32.39 -13.96
C PRO A 216 30.64 33.50 -13.16
N ALA A 217 31.93 33.75 -13.45
CA ALA A 217 32.69 34.77 -12.72
C ALA A 217 32.06 36.18 -12.83
N PRO A 218 31.94 36.93 -11.72
CA PRO A 218 31.28 38.24 -11.73
C PRO A 218 32.12 39.36 -12.34
N VAL A 219 33.46 39.22 -12.44
CA VAL A 219 34.38 40.24 -12.97
C VAL A 219 35.61 39.61 -13.64
N ASP A 220 36.25 40.36 -14.53
CA ASP A 220 37.53 40.01 -15.17
C ASP A 220 38.68 40.30 -14.19
N GLY A 221 39.64 39.38 -14.05
CA GLY A 221 40.79 39.48 -13.14
C GLY A 221 42.02 38.68 -13.60
#